data_AF-A0AAU4UT17-F1
#
_entry.id   AF-A0AAU4UT17-F1
#
_cell.length_a   1.000
_cell.length_b   1.000
_cell.length_c   1.000
_cell.angle_alpha   90.00
_cell.angle_beta   90.00
_cell.angle_gamma   90.00
#
_symmetry.space_group_name_H-M   'P 1'
#
loop_
_entity.id
_entity.type
_entity.pdbx_description
1 polymer ?
#
loop_
_entity_poly.entity_id
_entity_poly.type
_entity_poly.pdbx_seq_one_letter_code
_entity_poly.pdbx_strand_id
1 'polypeptide(L)'
;MKSPLGARIHLMITFVLVTCGAVAGACLGLLLYGRLMAVVFAAVAGLGAGLGSFFSRRQVLALFQPEHRAVPADGYAEGLADAALVCIATYQAAVFPLTPDGVSEAEREARRTMAYRISAYEGLPYPVQTSAAAALEAIDHGADPGRAETAMKALCLTIYDHRRGS
;
A
#
# COMPACT_ATOMS: atom_id res chain seq x y z
N MET A 1 15.88 -19.43 15.23
CA MET A 1 16.82 -18.69 14.34
C MET A 1 16.03 -18.11 13.17
N LYS A 2 15.64 -16.82 13.25
CA LYS A 2 14.85 -16.14 12.20
C LYS A 2 15.77 -15.73 11.04
N SER A 3 15.34 -15.98 9.82
CA SER A 3 16.18 -16.09 8.62
C SER A 3 17.01 -14.82 8.32
N PRO A 4 18.35 -14.95 8.11
CA PRO A 4 19.25 -13.82 7.81
C PRO A 4 19.00 -13.19 6.42
N LEU A 5 18.17 -13.80 5.58
CA LEU A 5 17.89 -13.36 4.21
C LEU A 5 16.94 -12.15 4.15
N GLY A 6 15.85 -12.13 4.93
CA GLY A 6 14.88 -11.02 4.91
C GLY A 6 15.50 -9.71 5.41
N ALA A 7 16.33 -9.79 6.45
CA ALA A 7 17.10 -8.65 6.95
C ALA A 7 18.08 -8.12 5.90
N ARG A 8 18.76 -9.01 5.16
CA ARG A 8 19.71 -8.65 4.09
C ARG A 8 19.01 -7.98 2.91
N ILE A 9 17.88 -8.50 2.45
CA ILE A 9 17.12 -7.94 1.32
C ILE A 9 16.66 -6.51 1.65
N HIS A 10 16.10 -6.28 2.85
CA HIS A 10 15.70 -4.93 3.25
C HIS A 10 16.86 -3.96 3.42
N LEU A 11 18.00 -4.44 3.93
CA LEU A 11 19.21 -3.63 4.01
C LEU A 11 19.67 -3.23 2.61
N MET A 12 19.60 -4.16 1.64
CA MET A 12 19.90 -3.88 0.24
C MET A 12 18.95 -2.83 -0.36
N ILE A 13 17.63 -2.98 -0.17
CA ILE A 13 16.62 -2.03 -0.66
C ILE A 13 16.82 -0.63 -0.04
N THR A 14 17.04 -0.57 1.27
CA THR A 14 17.28 0.69 1.98
C THR A 14 18.57 1.36 1.48
N PHE A 15 19.63 0.57 1.31
CA PHE A 15 20.90 1.06 0.79
C PHE A 15 20.76 1.63 -0.62
N VAL A 16 20.05 0.93 -1.52
CA VAL A 16 19.77 1.40 -2.88
C VAL A 16 18.96 2.70 -2.87
N LEU A 17 17.90 2.79 -2.06
CA LEU A 17 17.08 4.00 -1.97
C LEU A 17 17.85 5.20 -1.42
N VAL A 18 18.63 5.00 -0.35
CA VAL A 18 19.44 6.06 0.27
C VAL A 18 20.53 6.53 -0.68
N THR A 19 21.25 5.61 -1.33
CA THR A 19 22.30 5.97 -2.29
C THR A 19 21.73 6.68 -3.51
N CYS A 20 20.62 6.18 -4.07
CA CYS A 20 19.94 6.84 -5.19
C CYS A 20 19.46 8.24 -4.82
N GLY A 21 18.80 8.40 -3.67
CA GLY A 21 18.35 9.68 -3.16
C GLY A 21 19.50 10.66 -2.90
N ALA A 22 20.60 10.20 -2.29
CA ALA A 22 21.77 11.03 -2.03
C ALA A 22 22.47 11.47 -3.33
N VAL A 23 22.59 10.58 -4.32
CA VAL A 23 23.17 10.93 -5.63
C VAL A 23 22.28 11.90 -6.39
N ALA A 24 20.96 11.67 -6.42
CA ALA A 24 20.02 12.58 -7.06
C ALA A 24 20.02 13.97 -6.39
N GLY A 25 20.03 14.02 -5.05
CA GLY A 25 20.15 15.26 -4.28
C GLY A 25 21.47 15.97 -4.51
N ALA A 26 22.58 15.24 -4.58
CA ALA A 26 23.90 15.80 -4.89
C ALA A 26 23.92 16.44 -6.30
N CYS A 27 23.41 15.73 -7.31
CA CYS A 27 23.34 16.23 -8.68
C CYS A 27 22.48 17.50 -8.79
N LEU A 28 21.30 17.51 -8.15
CA LEU A 28 20.41 18.67 -8.11
C LEU A 28 21.04 19.87 -7.42
N GLY A 29 21.65 19.66 -6.25
CA GLY A 29 22.31 20.74 -5.51
C GLY A 29 23.53 21.29 -6.26
N LEU A 30 24.28 20.44 -6.97
CA LEU A 30 25.42 20.85 -7.78
C LEU A 30 24.98 21.71 -8.98
N LEU A 31 23.91 21.31 -9.66
CA LEU A 31 23.39 22.00 -10.86
C LEU A 31 22.78 23.36 -10.54
N LEU A 32 22.10 23.50 -9.41
CA LEU A 32 21.31 24.71 -9.10
C LEU A 32 22.04 25.71 -8.20
N TYR A 33 22.88 25.26 -7.27
CA TYR A 33 23.41 26.12 -6.20
C TYR A 33 24.89 25.83 -5.84
N GLY A 34 25.57 25.01 -6.62
CA GLY A 34 27.00 24.72 -6.46
C GLY A 34 27.33 23.70 -5.36
N ARG A 35 28.64 23.54 -5.11
CA ARG A 35 29.21 22.40 -4.38
C ARG A 35 28.76 22.27 -2.93
N LEU A 36 28.46 23.39 -2.27
CA LEU A 36 28.05 23.41 -0.86
C LEU A 36 26.60 22.91 -0.71
N MET A 37 25.70 23.32 -1.62
CA MET A 37 24.31 22.87 -1.62
C MET A 37 24.16 21.44 -2.12
N ALA A 38 25.07 20.93 -2.96
CA ALA A 38 25.12 19.51 -3.30
C ALA A 38 25.19 18.61 -2.05
N VAL A 39 26.00 18.99 -1.06
CA VAL A 39 26.13 18.22 0.20
C VAL A 39 24.85 18.30 1.02
N VAL A 40 24.23 19.49 1.12
CA VAL A 40 23.00 19.69 1.89
C VAL A 40 21.84 18.88 1.29
N PHE A 41 21.62 18.98 -0.02
CA PHE A 41 20.55 18.24 -0.69
C PHE A 41 20.78 16.73 -0.67
N ALA A 42 22.03 16.28 -0.82
CA ALA A 42 22.38 14.86 -0.67
C ALA A 42 22.07 14.33 0.73
N ALA A 43 22.41 15.10 1.77
CA ALA A 43 22.15 14.73 3.16
C ALA A 43 20.64 14.68 3.45
N VAL A 44 19.88 15.69 3.04
CA VAL A 44 18.42 15.74 3.25
C VAL A 44 17.72 14.60 2.49
N ALA A 45 18.06 14.39 1.23
CA ALA A 45 17.46 13.33 0.42
C ALA A 45 17.84 11.93 0.93
N GLY A 46 19.10 11.71 1.31
CA GLY A 46 19.56 10.45 1.90
C GLY A 46 18.88 10.14 3.23
N LEU A 47 18.75 11.14 4.11
CA LEU A 47 18.04 11.00 5.38
C LEU A 47 16.53 10.75 5.17
N GLY A 48 15.89 11.47 4.25
CA GLY A 48 14.49 11.27 3.90
C GLY A 48 14.21 9.85 3.39
N ALA A 49 15.04 9.35 2.47
CA ALA A 49 14.95 7.99 1.96
C ALA A 49 15.19 6.93 3.06
N GLY A 50 16.17 7.17 3.94
CA GLY A 50 16.49 6.27 5.05
C GLY A 50 15.36 6.18 6.08
N LEU A 51 14.81 7.32 6.49
CA LEU A 51 13.66 7.38 7.40
C LEU A 51 12.41 6.76 6.77
N GLY A 52 12.11 7.09 5.51
CA GLY A 52 10.98 6.52 4.78
C GLY A 52 11.05 5.00 4.68
N SER A 53 12.22 4.43 4.37
CA SER A 53 12.43 2.98 4.34
C SER A 53 12.26 2.34 5.72
N PHE A 54 12.73 3.01 6.78
CA PHE A 54 12.59 2.52 8.15
C PHE A 54 11.13 2.49 8.63
N PHE A 55 10.35 3.52 8.33
CA PHE A 55 8.92 3.57 8.65
C PHE A 55 8.12 2.55 7.83
N SER A 56 8.38 2.43 6.54
CA SER A 56 7.78 1.40 5.68
C SER A 56 8.06 -0.01 6.21
N ARG A 57 9.29 -0.28 6.65
CA ARG A 57 9.66 -1.55 7.30
C ARG A 57 8.87 -1.79 8.59
N ARG A 58 8.70 -0.77 9.43
CA ARG A 58 7.89 -0.90 10.66
C ARG A 58 6.43 -1.22 10.34
N GLN A 59 5.85 -0.57 9.33
CA GLN A 59 4.48 -0.83 8.90
C GLN A 59 4.30 -2.24 8.34
N VAL A 60 5.20 -2.68 7.46
CA VAL A 60 5.16 -4.04 6.89
C VAL A 60 5.39 -5.10 7.96
N LEU A 61 6.34 -4.89 8.88
CA LEU A 61 6.57 -5.85 9.98
C LEU A 61 5.43 -5.84 11.01
N ALA A 62 4.78 -4.71 11.24
CA ALA A 62 3.57 -4.64 12.08
C ALA A 62 2.39 -5.37 11.42
N LEU A 63 2.27 -5.31 10.09
CA LEU A 63 1.29 -6.08 9.32
C LEU A 63 1.49 -7.61 9.46
N PHE A 64 2.74 -8.05 9.68
CA PHE A 64 3.12 -9.46 9.81
C PHE A 64 3.43 -9.93 11.24
N GLN A 65 3.29 -9.07 12.25
CA GLN A 65 3.44 -9.46 13.66
C GLN A 65 2.07 -9.77 14.26
N PRO A 66 1.74 -11.06 14.51
CA PRO A 66 0.68 -11.40 15.45
C PRO A 66 1.27 -11.19 16.84
N GLU A 67 0.93 -10.08 17.52
CA GLU A 67 0.87 -9.93 18.99
C GLU A 67 0.72 -8.44 19.39
N HIS A 68 -0.52 -8.07 19.71
CA HIS A 68 -0.95 -7.20 20.81
C HIS A 68 0.04 -6.15 21.33
N ARG A 69 0.02 -4.96 20.71
CA ARG A 69 0.18 -3.71 21.45
C ARG A 69 -0.97 -2.78 21.11
N ALA A 70 -1.72 -2.38 22.13
CA ALA A 70 -2.83 -1.44 22.07
C ALA A 70 -2.37 -0.08 21.53
N VAL A 71 -2.25 0.02 20.21
CA VAL A 71 -2.62 1.22 19.44
C VAL A 71 -4.14 1.33 19.60
N PRO A 72 -4.74 2.54 19.70
CA PRO A 72 -6.19 2.67 19.69
C PRO A 72 -6.76 1.79 18.57
N ALA A 73 -7.59 0.82 18.94
CA ALA A 73 -8.01 -0.28 18.06
C ALA A 73 -8.59 0.24 16.73
N ASP A 74 -9.13 1.45 16.76
CA ASP A 74 -9.70 2.17 15.62
C ASP A 74 -8.67 2.50 14.55
N GLY A 75 -7.50 3.05 14.91
CA GLY A 75 -6.51 3.47 13.91
C GLY A 75 -5.89 2.32 13.10
N TYR A 76 -5.78 1.13 13.70
CA TYR A 76 -5.33 -0.06 13.01
C TYR A 76 -6.43 -0.64 12.09
N ALA A 77 -7.67 -0.70 12.58
CA ALA A 77 -8.82 -1.14 11.79
C ALA A 77 -9.10 -0.19 10.60
N GLU A 78 -8.95 1.12 10.80
CA GLU A 78 -9.03 2.13 9.74
C GLU A 78 -7.94 1.94 8.68
N GLY A 79 -6.68 1.78 9.10
CA GLY A 79 -5.57 1.56 8.16
C GLY A 79 -5.74 0.26 7.35
N LEU A 80 -6.35 -0.75 7.96
CA LEU A 80 -6.66 -2.03 7.34
C LEU A 80 -7.84 -1.91 6.35
N ALA A 81 -8.86 -1.11 6.69
CA ALA A 81 -9.97 -0.79 5.80
C ALA A 81 -9.48 0.01 4.57
N ASP A 82 -8.59 0.97 4.76
CA ASP A 82 -7.96 1.73 3.66
C ASP A 82 -7.10 0.81 2.77
N ALA A 83 -6.35 -0.11 3.37
CA ALA A 83 -5.58 -1.10 2.63
C ALA A 83 -6.49 -2.03 1.79
N ALA A 84 -7.62 -2.47 2.35
CA ALA A 84 -8.60 -3.26 1.63
C ALA A 84 -9.18 -2.48 0.44
N LEU A 85 -9.55 -1.22 0.63
CA LEU A 85 -10.04 -0.35 -0.43
C LEU A 85 -9.04 -0.23 -1.58
N VAL A 86 -7.76 0.03 -1.28
CA VAL A 86 -6.71 0.15 -2.30
C VAL A 86 -6.47 -1.16 -3.04
N CYS A 87 -6.42 -2.30 -2.34
CA CYS A 87 -6.25 -3.60 -2.99
C CYS A 87 -7.42 -3.95 -3.92
N ILE A 88 -8.66 -3.65 -3.51
CA ILE A 88 -9.85 -3.90 -4.34
C ILE A 88 -9.88 -2.92 -5.53
N ALA A 89 -9.54 -1.64 -5.34
CA ALA A 89 -9.45 -0.65 -6.42
C ALA A 89 -8.42 -1.04 -7.49
N THR A 90 -7.25 -1.50 -7.06
CA THR A 90 -6.19 -1.93 -7.98
C THR A 90 -6.54 -3.21 -8.73
N TYR A 91 -7.34 -4.10 -8.11
CA TYR A 91 -7.92 -5.25 -8.78
C TYR A 91 -9.02 -4.84 -9.77
N GLN A 92 -9.93 -3.94 -9.40
CA GLN A 92 -10.95 -3.39 -10.31
C GLN A 92 -10.30 -2.78 -11.55
N ALA A 93 -9.26 -1.96 -11.39
CA ALA A 93 -8.54 -1.36 -12.51
C ALA A 93 -7.82 -2.40 -13.40
N ALA A 94 -7.50 -3.58 -12.87
CA ALA A 94 -6.95 -4.69 -13.65
C ALA A 94 -8.00 -5.47 -14.45
N VAL A 95 -9.24 -5.52 -13.96
CA VAL A 95 -10.40 -6.15 -14.64
C VAL A 95 -11.02 -5.20 -15.66
N PHE A 96 -11.12 -3.93 -15.33
CA PHE A 96 -11.70 -2.87 -16.17
C PHE A 96 -10.62 -1.82 -16.53
N PRO A 97 -9.67 -2.15 -17.42
CA PRO A 97 -8.57 -1.25 -17.77
C PRO A 97 -9.06 -0.06 -18.60
N LEU A 98 -8.46 1.12 -18.38
CA LEU A 98 -8.73 2.33 -19.17
C LEU A 98 -8.06 2.31 -20.54
N THR A 99 -7.04 1.46 -20.73
CA THR A 99 -6.29 1.30 -21.97
C THR A 99 -6.38 -0.15 -22.47
N PRO A 100 -6.29 -0.38 -23.80
CA PRO A 100 -6.34 -1.73 -24.37
C PRO A 100 -5.24 -2.65 -23.82
N ASP A 101 -4.04 -2.10 -23.61
CA ASP A 101 -2.89 -2.79 -23.00
C ASP A 101 -2.96 -2.68 -21.48
N GLY A 102 -3.96 -3.33 -20.88
CA GLY A 102 -4.09 -3.44 -19.42
C GLY A 102 -2.97 -4.25 -18.78
N VAL A 103 -3.21 -4.76 -17.58
CA VAL A 103 -2.24 -5.64 -16.91
C VAL A 103 -2.24 -7.05 -17.50
N SER A 104 -1.11 -7.75 -17.35
CA SER A 104 -1.04 -9.18 -17.68
C SER A 104 -2.00 -10.02 -16.84
N GLU A 105 -2.37 -11.21 -17.32
CA GLU A 105 -3.22 -12.15 -16.58
C GLU A 105 -2.60 -12.55 -15.22
N ALA A 106 -1.28 -12.80 -15.20
CA ALA A 106 -0.56 -13.11 -13.97
C ALA A 106 -0.60 -11.95 -12.95
N GLU A 107 -0.49 -10.72 -13.44
CA GLU A 107 -0.60 -9.53 -12.58
C GLU A 107 -2.04 -9.32 -12.09
N ARG A 108 -3.05 -9.57 -12.94
CA ARG A 108 -4.46 -9.53 -12.55
C ARG A 108 -4.73 -10.54 -11.44
N GLU A 109 -4.24 -11.77 -11.56
CA GLU A 109 -4.42 -12.81 -10.54
C GLU A 109 -3.69 -12.49 -9.22
N ALA A 110 -2.49 -11.89 -9.30
CA ALA A 110 -1.78 -11.41 -8.12
C ALA A 110 -2.58 -10.33 -7.36
N ARG A 111 -3.18 -9.38 -8.10
CA ARG A 111 -4.03 -8.33 -7.53
C ARG A 111 -5.32 -8.91 -6.94
N ARG A 112 -5.95 -9.88 -7.63
CA ARG A 112 -7.10 -10.64 -7.11
C ARG A 112 -6.78 -11.31 -5.78
N THR A 113 -5.68 -12.07 -5.73
CA THR A 113 -5.21 -12.76 -4.52
C THR A 113 -5.01 -11.79 -3.35
N MET A 114 -4.36 -10.65 -3.60
CA MET A 114 -4.15 -9.63 -2.56
C MET A 114 -5.46 -9.03 -2.06
N ALA A 115 -6.39 -8.71 -2.97
CA ALA A 115 -7.69 -8.13 -2.63
C ALA A 115 -8.56 -9.09 -1.79
N TYR A 116 -8.58 -10.39 -2.12
CA TYR A 116 -9.26 -11.40 -1.31
C TYR A 116 -8.59 -11.60 0.05
N ARG A 117 -7.24 -11.68 0.09
CA ARG A 117 -6.51 -11.91 1.34
C ARG A 117 -6.71 -10.80 2.36
N ILE A 118 -6.65 -9.54 1.92
CA ILE A 118 -6.85 -8.41 2.82
C ILE A 118 -8.29 -8.32 3.30
N SER A 119 -9.28 -8.58 2.44
CA SER A 119 -10.71 -8.49 2.78
C SER A 119 -11.17 -9.57 3.76
N ALA A 120 -10.48 -10.71 3.78
CA ALA A 120 -10.73 -11.81 4.72
C ALA A 120 -9.96 -11.69 6.04
N TYR A 121 -9.22 -10.60 6.26
CA TYR A 121 -8.44 -10.44 7.48
C TYR A 121 -9.36 -10.14 8.68
N GLU A 122 -9.26 -10.95 9.73
CA GLU A 122 -10.15 -10.90 10.91
C GLU A 122 -10.17 -9.55 11.62
N GLY A 123 -9.10 -8.75 11.49
CA GLY A 123 -9.04 -7.39 12.03
C GLY A 123 -9.91 -6.37 11.31
N LEU A 124 -10.51 -6.69 10.15
CA LEU A 124 -11.43 -5.76 9.48
C LEU A 124 -12.77 -5.70 10.23
N PRO A 125 -13.37 -4.51 10.37
CA PRO A 125 -14.74 -4.39 10.84
C PRO A 125 -15.70 -5.19 9.97
N TYR A 126 -16.63 -5.92 10.58
CA TYR A 126 -17.59 -6.78 9.87
C TYR A 126 -18.36 -6.06 8.74
N PRO A 127 -18.87 -4.82 8.94
CA PRO A 127 -19.52 -4.09 7.85
C PRO A 127 -18.60 -3.89 6.64
N VAL A 128 -17.33 -3.57 6.88
CA VAL A 128 -16.33 -3.41 5.81
C VAL A 128 -16.04 -4.74 5.13
N GLN A 129 -15.91 -5.86 5.86
CA GLN A 129 -15.73 -7.19 5.26
C GLN A 129 -16.88 -7.56 4.33
N THR A 130 -18.13 -7.35 4.78
CA THR A 130 -19.32 -7.65 3.97
C THR A 130 -19.41 -6.79 2.71
N SER A 131 -19.13 -5.49 2.83
CA SER A 131 -19.11 -4.59 1.68
C SER A 131 -17.95 -4.88 0.73
N ALA A 132 -16.80 -5.31 1.25
CA ALA A 132 -15.63 -5.71 0.46
C ALA A 132 -15.91 -6.98 -0.34
N ALA A 133 -16.57 -7.97 0.26
CA ALA A 133 -17.01 -9.18 -0.43
C ALA A 133 -17.97 -8.86 -1.58
N ALA A 134 -18.94 -7.96 -1.35
CA ALA A 134 -19.88 -7.52 -2.40
C ALA A 134 -19.17 -6.79 -3.56
N ALA A 135 -18.16 -5.97 -3.25
CA ALA A 135 -17.34 -5.31 -4.27
C ALA A 135 -16.52 -6.32 -5.08
N LEU A 136 -15.89 -7.30 -4.42
CA LEU A 136 -15.13 -8.36 -5.08
C LEU A 136 -16.01 -9.23 -5.98
N GLU A 137 -17.21 -9.59 -5.53
CA GLU A 137 -18.18 -10.35 -6.34
C GLU A 137 -18.59 -9.55 -7.59
N ALA A 138 -18.86 -8.25 -7.44
CA ALA A 138 -19.22 -7.39 -8.56
C ALA A 138 -18.07 -7.24 -9.58
N ILE A 139 -16.82 -7.21 -9.11
CA ILE A 139 -15.63 -7.14 -9.97
C ILE A 139 -15.39 -8.49 -10.67
N ASP A 140 -15.44 -9.61 -9.95
CA ASP A 140 -15.23 -10.97 -10.50
C ASP A 140 -16.27 -11.31 -11.58
N HIS A 141 -17.48 -10.76 -11.49
CA HIS A 141 -18.51 -10.95 -12.52
C HIS A 141 -18.11 -10.35 -13.88
N GLY A 142 -17.21 -9.35 -13.91
CA GLY A 142 -16.44 -8.89 -15.07
C GLY A 142 -17.21 -8.25 -16.24
N ALA A 143 -18.53 -8.44 -16.34
CA ALA A 143 -19.34 -8.02 -17.47
C ALA A 143 -19.97 -6.62 -17.32
N ASP A 144 -20.05 -6.11 -16.09
CA ASP A 144 -20.74 -4.85 -15.78
C ASP A 144 -19.84 -3.91 -14.96
N PRO A 145 -19.14 -2.97 -15.63
CA PRO A 145 -18.33 -1.96 -14.97
C PRO A 145 -19.15 -1.06 -14.03
N GLY A 146 -20.42 -0.80 -14.35
CA GLY A 146 -21.29 0.07 -13.54
C GLY A 146 -21.70 -0.57 -12.22
N ARG A 147 -21.96 -1.89 -12.24
CA ARG A 147 -22.19 -2.67 -11.01
C ARG A 147 -20.95 -2.70 -10.12
N ALA A 148 -19.76 -2.90 -10.71
CA ALA A 148 -18.50 -2.86 -9.97
C ALA A 148 -18.23 -1.47 -9.36
N GLU A 149 -18.46 -0.39 -10.11
CA GLU A 149 -18.31 0.98 -9.61
C GLU A 149 -19.30 1.28 -8.47
N THR A 150 -20.55 0.82 -8.59
CA THR A 150 -21.58 0.99 -7.55
C THR A 150 -21.20 0.27 -6.26
N ALA A 151 -20.75 -0.98 -6.35
CA ALA A 151 -20.31 -1.74 -5.18
C ALA A 151 -19.05 -1.13 -4.54
N MET A 152 -18.13 -0.59 -5.35
CA MET A 152 -16.96 0.12 -4.86
C MET A 152 -17.32 1.42 -4.12
N LYS A 153 -18.30 2.19 -4.62
CA LYS A 153 -18.85 3.36 -3.92
C LYS A 153 -19.47 2.96 -2.57
N ALA A 154 -20.22 1.86 -2.53
CA ALA A 154 -20.79 1.33 -1.29
C ALA A 154 -19.70 0.95 -0.27
N LEU A 155 -18.59 0.35 -0.72
CA LEU A 155 -17.43 0.07 0.12
C LEU A 155 -16.79 1.35 0.66
N CYS A 156 -16.55 2.35 -0.19
CA CYS A 156 -16.03 3.65 0.26
C CYS A 156 -16.91 4.28 1.34
N LEU A 157 -18.24 4.28 1.14
CA LEU A 157 -19.19 4.82 2.11
C LEU A 157 -19.18 4.03 3.43
N THR A 158 -19.13 2.69 3.35
CA THR A 158 -19.06 1.83 4.54
C THR A 158 -17.80 2.10 5.37
N ILE A 159 -16.65 2.30 4.72
CA ILE A 159 -15.39 2.65 5.39
C ILE A 159 -15.49 4.04 6.03
N TYR A 160 -16.09 4.99 5.31
CA TYR A 160 -16.29 6.35 5.80
C TYR A 160 -17.22 6.41 7.01
N ASP A 161 -18.33 5.69 6.97
CA ASP A 161 -19.30 5.60 8.06
C ASP A 161 -18.69 4.90 9.28
N HIS A 162 -17.89 3.85 9.06
CA HIS A 162 -17.12 3.22 10.14
C HIS A 162 -16.21 4.23 10.83
N ARG A 163 -15.46 5.02 10.07
CA ARG A 163 -14.54 6.05 10.59
C ARG A 163 -15.25 7.18 11.36
N ARG A 164 -16.54 7.39 11.12
CA ARG A 164 -17.37 8.36 11.85
C ARG A 164 -18.03 7.80 13.10
N GLY A 165 -18.16 6.48 13.19
CA GLY A 165 -18.79 5.78 14.30
C GLY A 165 -17.82 5.27 15.37
N SER A 166 -16.52 5.24 15.07
CA SER A 166 -15.39 5.03 16.00
C SER A 166 -14.97 6.32 16.69
#